data_AF-A0A526YPH0-F1
#
_entry.id   AF-A0A526YPH0-F1
#
_cell.length_a   1.000
_cell.length_b   1.000
_cell.length_c   1.000
_cell.angle_alpha   90.00
_cell.angle_beta   90.00
_cell.angle_gamma   90.00
#
_symmetry.space_group_name_H-M   'P 1'
#
loop_
_entity.id
_entity.type
_entity.pdbx_description
1 polymer ?
#
loop_
_entity_poly.entity_id
_entity_poly.type
_entity_poly.pdbx_seq_one_letter_code
_entity_poly.pdbx_strand_id
1 'polypeptide(L)'
;MSGTLVLVRHGQSEWNLKNLFTGWRDVDLTELGHAEAREAGAKLKARGMKFDIAFTSSLIRAQKTCQHILDAVGQSDLETIRDQALNERDYGDLSGLNKDDARQKWGEEQVHVWRRSYDVPPPGGESLKDTGARVWPYYLHDLQPHVLRGGAVLV
;
A
#
# COMPACT_ATOMS: atom_id res chain seq x y z
N MET A 1 -3.09 26.72 -8.73
CA MET A 1 -4.21 25.97 -8.09
C MET A 1 -3.60 24.96 -7.14
N SER A 2 -4.22 24.71 -5.99
CA SER A 2 -3.77 23.67 -5.05
C SER A 2 -4.33 22.31 -5.46
N GLY A 3 -3.48 21.29 -5.61
CA GLY A 3 -3.91 19.90 -5.78
C GLY A 3 -4.14 19.20 -4.45
N THR A 4 -4.80 18.04 -4.49
CA THR A 4 -5.03 17.19 -3.32
C THR A 4 -4.49 15.79 -3.57
N LEU A 5 -3.68 15.29 -2.64
CA LEU A 5 -3.20 13.91 -2.64
C LEU A 5 -3.76 13.17 -1.43
N VAL A 6 -4.50 12.09 -1.67
CA VAL A 6 -5.04 11.22 -0.63
C VAL A 6 -4.31 9.89 -0.68
N LEU A 7 -3.60 9.57 0.40
CA LEU A 7 -2.89 8.30 0.55
C LEU A 7 -3.67 7.39 1.48
N VAL A 8 -3.98 6.18 1.02
CA VAL A 8 -4.71 5.18 1.80
C VAL A 8 -3.94 3.87 1.82
N ARG A 9 -3.57 3.44 3.03
CA ARG A 9 -3.05 2.09 3.24
C ARG A 9 -4.22 1.11 3.25
N HIS A 10 -4.02 -0.06 2.62
CA HIS A 10 -4.98 -1.15 2.67
C HIS A 10 -5.34 -1.56 4.12
N GLY A 11 -6.54 -2.10 4.31
CA GLY A 11 -6.99 -2.67 5.58
C GLY A 11 -6.30 -3.98 5.95
N GLN A 12 -6.73 -4.63 7.03
CA GLN A 12 -6.14 -5.89 7.50
C GLN A 12 -6.20 -7.00 6.43
N SER A 13 -5.04 -7.55 6.08
CA SER A 13 -4.90 -8.74 5.23
C SER A 13 -4.87 -10.04 6.01
N GLU A 14 -5.13 -11.17 5.34
CA GLU A 14 -5.09 -12.51 5.95
C GLU A 14 -3.75 -12.81 6.63
N TRP A 15 -2.64 -12.35 6.04
CA TRP A 15 -1.31 -12.56 6.58
C TRP A 15 -0.94 -11.56 7.68
N ASN A 16 -1.50 -10.35 7.66
CA ASN A 16 -1.39 -9.47 8.83
C ASN A 16 -2.08 -10.08 10.04
N LEU A 17 -3.27 -10.67 9.87
CA LEU A 17 -3.97 -11.38 10.94
C LEU A 17 -3.15 -12.54 11.50
N LYS A 18 -2.48 -13.32 10.62
CA LYS A 18 -1.61 -14.45 11.00
C LYS A 18 -0.21 -14.04 11.48
N ASN A 19 0.06 -12.74 11.62
CA ASN A 19 1.37 -12.20 11.98
C ASN A 19 2.54 -12.66 11.07
N LEU A 20 2.28 -12.85 9.78
CA LEU A 20 3.30 -13.24 8.80
C LEU A 20 3.94 -12.01 8.13
N PHE A 21 5.16 -12.16 7.63
CA PHE A 21 5.74 -11.23 6.65
C PHE A 21 5.08 -11.43 5.30
N THR A 22 4.59 -10.37 4.67
CA THR A 22 3.83 -10.46 3.41
C THR A 22 4.66 -10.09 2.21
N GLY A 23 5.15 -8.85 2.15
CA GLY A 23 5.92 -8.34 1.01
C GLY A 23 5.08 -8.36 -0.26
N TRP A 24 5.66 -8.89 -1.33
CA TRP A 24 5.01 -8.97 -2.63
C TRP A 24 4.07 -10.17 -2.78
N ARG A 25 3.87 -10.97 -1.72
CA ARG A 25 2.87 -12.03 -1.74
C ARG A 25 1.49 -11.42 -1.89
N ASP A 26 0.74 -11.93 -2.86
CA ASP A 26 -0.53 -11.38 -3.28
C ASP A 26 -1.68 -12.01 -2.49
N VAL A 27 -1.81 -11.54 -1.24
CA VAL A 27 -2.76 -12.04 -0.26
C VAL A 27 -3.97 -11.13 -0.16
N ASP A 28 -5.10 -11.71 0.19
CA ASP A 28 -6.37 -11.00 0.23
C ASP A 28 -6.56 -10.18 1.51
N LEU A 29 -7.57 -9.30 1.48
CA LEU A 29 -8.12 -8.66 2.67
C LEU A 29 -8.92 -9.67 3.49
N THR A 30 -8.96 -9.44 4.80
CA THR A 30 -9.96 -10.07 5.67
C THR A 30 -11.30 -9.35 5.56
N GLU A 31 -12.36 -9.91 6.14
CA GLU A 31 -13.65 -9.21 6.29
C GLU A 31 -13.49 -7.88 7.04
N LEU A 32 -12.61 -7.84 8.05
CA LEU A 32 -12.27 -6.60 8.74
C LEU A 32 -11.60 -5.60 7.79
N GLY A 33 -10.63 -6.05 6.99
CA GLY A 33 -9.95 -5.20 6.00
C GLY A 33 -10.90 -4.64 4.94
N HIS A 34 -11.90 -5.41 4.53
CA HIS A 34 -12.99 -4.94 3.67
C HIS A 34 -13.87 -3.89 4.36
N ALA A 35 -14.21 -4.10 5.63
CA ALA A 35 -14.98 -3.11 6.41
C ALA A 35 -14.21 -1.79 6.59
N GLU A 36 -12.91 -1.86 6.91
CA GLU A 36 -12.02 -0.70 7.04
C GLU A 36 -11.95 0.12 5.75
N ALA A 37 -11.84 -0.55 4.59
CA ALA A 37 -11.81 0.12 3.29
C ALA A 37 -13.14 0.85 2.98
N ARG A 38 -14.28 0.20 3.28
CA ARG A 38 -15.61 0.83 3.13
C ARG A 38 -15.79 2.00 4.07
N GLU A 39 -15.31 1.91 5.31
CA GLU A 39 -15.37 3.00 6.28
C GLU A 39 -14.51 4.19 5.83
N ALA A 40 -13.31 3.94 5.30
CA ALA A 40 -12.46 4.98 4.72
C ALA A 40 -13.18 5.69 3.56
N GLY A 41 -13.80 4.92 2.66
CA GLY A 41 -14.62 5.45 1.56
C GLY A 41 -15.81 6.28 2.05
N ALA A 42 -16.53 5.82 3.09
CA ALA A 42 -17.64 6.55 3.68
C ALA A 42 -17.19 7.89 4.31
N LYS A 43 -16.03 7.91 4.98
CA LYS A 43 -15.45 9.15 5.54
C LYS A 43 -15.06 10.14 4.45
N LEU A 44 -14.49 9.67 3.35
CA LEU A 44 -14.16 10.50 2.18
C LEU A 44 -15.43 11.06 1.53
N LYS A 45 -16.45 10.22 1.35
CA LYS A 45 -17.77 10.64 0.83
C LYS A 45 -18.42 11.71 1.72
N ALA A 46 -18.38 11.54 3.04
CA ALA A 46 -18.95 12.50 3.99
C ALA A 46 -18.28 13.88 3.92
N ARG A 47 -17.03 13.94 3.47
CA ARG A 47 -16.29 15.19 3.20
C ARG A 47 -16.55 15.77 1.81
N GLY A 48 -17.39 15.14 1.01
CA GLY A 48 -17.67 15.55 -0.37
C GLY A 48 -16.49 15.31 -1.32
N MET A 49 -15.55 14.42 -0.97
CA MET A 49 -14.37 14.16 -1.79
C MET A 49 -14.75 13.49 -3.12
N LYS A 50 -14.12 13.95 -4.19
CA LYS A 50 -14.13 13.35 -5.52
C LYS A 50 -12.70 13.29 -6.04
N PHE A 51 -12.43 12.30 -6.86
CA PHE A 51 -11.11 12.05 -7.42
C PHE A 51 -11.13 12.18 -8.94
N ASP A 52 -10.07 12.73 -9.50
CA ASP A 52 -9.88 12.82 -10.95
C ASP A 52 -9.20 11.57 -11.51
N ILE A 53 -8.41 10.88 -10.66
CA ILE A 53 -7.70 9.65 -10.99
C ILE A 53 -7.35 8.89 -9.72
N ALA A 54 -7.26 7.56 -9.82
CA ALA A 54 -6.76 6.70 -8.76
C ALA A 54 -5.50 5.93 -9.20
N PHE A 55 -4.64 5.65 -8.24
CA PHE A 55 -3.47 4.81 -8.38
C PHE A 55 -3.52 3.69 -7.34
N THR A 56 -2.97 2.52 -7.67
CA THR A 56 -2.83 1.41 -6.73
C THR A 56 -1.60 0.60 -7.07
N SER A 57 -1.09 -0.13 -6.08
CA SER A 57 -0.13 -1.21 -6.32
C SER A 57 -0.72 -2.34 -7.17
N SER A 58 0.16 -3.23 -7.66
CA SER A 58 -0.23 -4.46 -8.35
C SER A 58 -0.81 -5.54 -7.42
N LEU A 59 -0.92 -5.30 -6.11
CA LEU A 59 -1.36 -6.28 -5.11
C LEU A 59 -2.88 -6.18 -4.85
N ILE A 60 -3.59 -7.31 -4.82
CA ILE A 60 -5.07 -7.35 -4.75
C ILE A 60 -5.61 -6.62 -3.53
N ARG A 61 -4.89 -6.64 -2.40
CA ARG A 61 -5.32 -5.97 -1.17
C ARG A 61 -5.41 -4.46 -1.32
N ALA A 62 -4.51 -3.85 -2.10
CA ALA A 62 -4.57 -2.43 -2.41
C ALA A 62 -5.67 -2.16 -3.44
N GLN A 63 -5.76 -2.97 -4.50
CA GLN A 63 -6.77 -2.82 -5.56
C GLN A 63 -8.19 -2.91 -5.00
N LYS A 64 -8.46 -3.90 -4.15
CA LYS A 64 -9.76 -4.07 -3.48
C LYS A 64 -10.05 -2.91 -2.52
N THR A 65 -9.04 -2.42 -1.78
CA THR A 65 -9.21 -1.24 -0.92
C THR A 65 -9.62 -0.02 -1.75
N CYS A 66 -8.90 0.25 -2.84
CA CYS A 66 -9.20 1.34 -3.77
C CYS A 66 -10.61 1.21 -4.33
N GLN A 67 -11.01 0.02 -4.78
CA GLN A 67 -12.36 -0.21 -5.31
C GLN A 67 -13.45 0.09 -4.27
N HIS A 68 -13.32 -0.40 -3.03
CA HIS A 68 -14.31 -0.10 -1.97
C HIS A 68 -14.43 1.40 -1.70
N ILE A 69 -13.32 2.15 -1.78
CA ILE A 69 -13.32 3.60 -1.61
C ILE A 69 -14.05 4.27 -2.79
N LEU A 70 -13.70 3.90 -4.02
CA LEU A 70 -14.31 4.42 -5.24
C LEU A 70 -15.82 4.14 -5.29
N ASP A 71 -16.24 2.93 -4.92
CA ASP A 71 -17.65 2.57 -4.82
C ASP A 71 -18.38 3.45 -3.80
N ALA A 72 -17.79 3.66 -2.62
CA ALA A 72 -18.41 4.46 -1.57
C ALA A 72 -18.59 5.93 -1.99
N VAL A 73 -17.59 6.52 -2.65
CA VAL A 73 -17.68 7.90 -3.17
C VAL A 73 -18.50 8.01 -4.46
N GLY A 74 -18.95 6.89 -5.04
CA GLY A 74 -19.76 6.84 -6.26
C GLY A 74 -18.95 7.14 -7.53
N GLN A 75 -17.75 6.56 -7.62
CA GLN A 75 -16.83 6.67 -8.74
C GLN A 75 -16.24 5.30 -9.12
N SER A 76 -17.05 4.23 -9.10
CA SER A 76 -16.63 2.84 -9.35
C SER A 76 -15.88 2.64 -10.67
N ASP A 77 -16.19 3.44 -11.68
CA ASP A 77 -15.60 3.37 -13.03
C ASP A 77 -14.45 4.36 -13.24
N LEU A 78 -13.97 5.03 -12.18
CA LEU A 78 -12.85 5.97 -12.30
C LEU A 78 -11.60 5.23 -12.80
N GLU A 79 -10.88 5.88 -13.71
CA GLU A 79 -9.59 5.39 -14.17
C GLU A 79 -8.67 5.12 -12.97
N THR A 80 -8.25 3.86 -12.86
CA THR A 80 -7.40 3.37 -11.77
C THR A 80 -6.15 2.74 -12.36
N ILE A 81 -5.03 3.46 -12.27
CA ILE A 81 -3.73 3.01 -12.79
C ILE A 81 -3.08 2.07 -11.76
N ARG A 82 -2.63 0.91 -12.23
CA ARG A 82 -1.97 -0.11 -11.38
C ARG A 82 -0.51 -0.18 -11.75
N ASP A 83 0.37 -0.07 -10.77
CA ASP A 83 1.81 -0.15 -11.02
C ASP A 83 2.57 -0.85 -9.89
N GLN A 84 3.55 -1.67 -10.28
CA GLN A 84 4.40 -2.43 -9.36
C GLN A 84 5.30 -1.51 -8.54
N ALA A 85 5.63 -0.32 -9.04
CA ALA A 85 6.37 0.70 -8.30
C ALA A 85 5.69 1.09 -6.99
N LEU A 86 4.36 0.91 -6.86
CA LEU A 86 3.61 1.16 -5.63
C LEU A 86 3.46 -0.08 -4.72
N ASN A 87 4.03 -1.23 -5.07
CA ASN A 87 3.99 -2.42 -4.21
C ASN A 87 4.65 -2.15 -2.86
N GLU A 88 4.22 -2.90 -1.84
CA GLU A 88 4.86 -2.97 -0.53
C GLU A 88 6.36 -3.27 -0.66
N ARG A 89 7.16 -2.96 0.36
CA ARG A 89 8.56 -3.38 0.41
C ARG A 89 8.65 -4.91 0.32
N ASP A 90 9.48 -5.44 -0.57
CA ASP A 90 9.69 -6.89 -0.63
C ASP A 90 10.43 -7.40 0.61
N TYR A 91 9.90 -8.43 1.25
CA TYR A 91 10.54 -9.07 2.40
C TYR A 91 11.40 -10.27 2.02
N GLY A 92 11.51 -10.59 0.72
CA GLY A 92 12.41 -11.63 0.21
C GLY A 92 12.14 -12.97 0.89
N ASP A 93 13.21 -13.57 1.42
CA ASP A 93 13.19 -14.88 2.08
C ASP A 93 12.37 -14.89 3.39
N LEU A 94 12.05 -13.72 3.96
CA LEU A 94 11.20 -13.65 5.14
C LEU A 94 9.72 -13.82 4.80
N SER A 95 9.32 -13.61 3.53
CA SER A 95 7.92 -13.66 3.12
C SER A 95 7.28 -15.02 3.42
N GLY A 96 6.19 -15.02 4.20
CA GLY A 96 5.47 -16.21 4.64
C GLY A 96 5.87 -16.71 6.02
N LEU A 97 7.01 -16.24 6.56
CA LEU A 97 7.42 -16.59 7.91
C LEU A 97 6.62 -15.82 8.95
N ASN A 98 6.33 -16.48 10.07
CA ASN A 98 5.79 -15.82 11.24
C ASN A 98 6.84 -14.88 11.84
N LYS A 99 6.43 -13.66 12.22
CA LYS A 99 7.36 -12.65 12.76
C LYS A 99 7.94 -13.05 14.10
N ASP A 100 7.22 -13.81 14.91
CA ASP A 100 7.70 -14.26 16.23
C ASP A 100 8.73 -15.38 16.06
N ASP A 101 8.47 -16.34 15.17
CA ASP A 101 9.43 -17.39 14.82
C ASP A 101 10.70 -16.80 14.20
N ALA A 102 10.57 -15.78 13.35
CA ALA A 102 11.72 -15.09 12.79
C ALA A 102 12.56 -14.40 13.88
N ARG A 103 11.93 -13.78 14.88
CA ARG A 103 12.67 -13.18 16.01
C ARG A 103 13.37 -14.25 16.85
N GLN A 104 12.77 -15.42 17.03
CA GLN A 104 13.42 -16.53 17.74
C GLN A 104 14.62 -17.07 16.96
N LYS A 105 14.51 -17.17 15.64
CA LYS A 105 15.56 -17.74 14.78
C LYS A 105 16.73 -16.80 14.53
N TRP A 106 16.47 -15.51 14.28
CA TRP A 106 17.48 -14.53 13.88
C TRP A 106 17.77 -13.45 14.93
N GLY A 107 17.01 -13.42 16.02
CA GLY A 107 17.11 -12.40 17.06
C GLY A 107 16.20 -11.20 16.81
N GLU A 108 15.69 -10.61 17.89
CA GLU A 108 14.79 -9.47 17.81
C GLU A 108 15.44 -8.23 17.18
N GLU A 109 16.70 -7.95 17.54
CA GLU A 109 17.46 -6.82 16.98
C GLU A 109 17.64 -6.95 15.47
N GLN A 110 18.04 -8.13 14.97
CA GLN A 110 18.24 -8.35 13.54
C GLN A 110 16.93 -8.21 12.76
N VAL A 111 15.83 -8.80 13.27
CA VAL A 111 14.51 -8.65 12.65
C VAL A 111 14.03 -7.19 12.73
N HIS A 112 14.36 -6.46 13.79
CA HIS A 112 14.06 -5.04 13.89
C HIS A 112 14.81 -4.24 12.83
N VAL A 113 16.12 -4.49 12.65
CA VAL A 113 16.96 -3.86 11.63
C VAL A 113 16.38 -4.10 10.24
N TRP A 114 16.10 -5.35 9.85
CA TRP A 114 15.49 -5.66 8.55
C TRP A 114 14.14 -4.97 8.33
N ARG A 115 13.38 -4.71 9.40
CA ARG A 115 12.06 -4.08 9.31
C ARG A 115 12.09 -2.57 9.33
N ARG A 116 13.05 -1.96 10.02
CA ARG A 116 13.02 -0.53 10.38
C ARG A 116 14.21 0.27 9.85
N SER A 117 15.29 -0.40 9.45
CA SER A 117 16.40 0.28 8.80
C SER A 117 15.97 0.91 7.48
N TYR A 118 16.64 2.01 7.13
CA TYR A 118 16.46 2.68 5.86
C TYR A 118 17.10 1.89 4.71
N ASP A 119 18.32 1.38 4.89
CA ASP A 119 19.17 0.86 3.82
C ASP A 119 19.64 -0.59 4.04
N VAL A 120 19.16 -1.26 5.09
CA VAL A 120 19.48 -2.67 5.34
C VAL A 120 18.29 -3.56 4.96
N PRO A 121 18.36 -4.31 3.85
CA PRO A 121 17.30 -5.21 3.42
C PRO A 121 17.32 -6.54 4.19
N PRO A 122 16.18 -7.25 4.29
CA PRO A 122 16.20 -8.68 4.59
C PRO A 122 16.84 -9.47 3.43
N PRO A 123 17.29 -10.72 3.66
CA PRO A 123 17.84 -11.57 2.60
C PRO A 123 16.86 -11.72 1.42
N GLY A 124 17.35 -11.44 0.21
CA GLY A 124 16.57 -11.53 -1.03
C GLY A 124 15.43 -10.52 -1.16
N GLY A 125 15.34 -9.51 -0.28
CA GLY A 125 14.28 -8.49 -0.29
C GLY A 125 14.79 -7.08 -0.53
N GLU A 126 13.93 -6.11 -0.25
CA GLU A 126 14.19 -4.68 -0.43
C GLU A 126 14.42 -3.98 0.92
N SER A 127 15.27 -2.96 0.93
CA SER A 127 15.32 -1.96 2.00
C SER A 127 14.30 -0.85 1.73
N LEU A 128 14.10 0.06 2.68
CA LEU A 128 13.24 1.23 2.45
C LEU A 128 13.82 2.16 1.36
N LYS A 129 15.16 2.23 1.26
CA LYS A 129 15.88 2.95 0.22
C LYS A 129 15.59 2.37 -1.17
N ASP A 130 15.57 1.05 -1.32
CA ASP A 130 15.30 0.38 -2.60
C ASP A 130 13.84 0.59 -3.03
N THR A 131 12.90 0.43 -2.09
CA THR A 131 11.49 0.77 -2.34
C THR A 131 11.35 2.24 -2.76
N GLY A 132 12.06 3.16 -2.09
CA GLY A 132 12.10 4.56 -2.48
C GLY A 132 12.65 4.79 -3.89
N ALA A 133 13.70 4.06 -4.28
CA ALA A 133 14.32 4.18 -5.60
C ALA A 133 13.37 3.80 -6.76
N ARG A 134 12.41 2.90 -6.53
CA ARG A 134 11.36 2.59 -7.52
C ARG A 134 10.10 3.46 -7.41
N VAL A 135 9.70 3.83 -6.19
CA VAL A 135 8.50 4.67 -5.97
C VAL A 135 8.74 6.10 -6.44
N TRP A 136 9.94 6.65 -6.22
CA TRP A 136 10.20 8.07 -6.44
C TRP A 136 10.12 8.49 -7.91
N PRO A 137 10.74 7.78 -8.87
CA PRO A 137 10.55 8.09 -10.30
C PRO A 137 9.08 8.02 -10.71
N TYR A 138 8.36 6.98 -10.28
CA TYR A 138 6.93 6.81 -10.59
C TYR A 138 6.09 7.95 -10.00
N TYR A 139 6.34 8.33 -8.75
CA TYR A 139 5.69 9.47 -8.14
C TYR A 139 5.95 10.76 -8.94
N LEU A 140 7.20 11.04 -9.31
CA LEU A 140 7.55 12.27 -10.02
C LEU A 140 6.99 12.35 -11.44
N HIS A 141 6.97 11.23 -12.17
CA HIS A 141 6.62 11.21 -13.59
C HIS A 141 5.14 10.92 -13.84
N ASP A 142 4.51 10.09 -13.02
CA ASP A 142 3.16 9.59 -13.30
C ASP A 142 2.11 10.16 -12.33
N LEU A 143 2.47 10.44 -11.07
CA LEU A 143 1.51 10.82 -10.02
C LEU A 143 1.48 12.33 -9.74
N GLN A 144 2.65 12.89 -9.41
CA GLN A 144 2.84 14.28 -9.05
C GLN A 144 2.30 15.26 -10.12
N PRO A 145 2.42 15.01 -11.44
CA PRO A 145 1.88 15.91 -12.44
C PRO A 145 0.37 16.09 -12.34
N HIS A 146 -0.39 15.08 -11.92
CA HIS A 146 -1.85 15.19 -11.71
C HIS A 146 -2.17 16.12 -10.54
N VAL A 147 -1.43 15.97 -9.44
CA VAL A 147 -1.57 16.83 -8.25
C VAL A 147 -1.17 18.28 -8.58
N LEU A 148 -0.04 18.49 -9.26
CA LEU A 148 0.46 19.83 -9.59
C LEU A 148 -0.45 20.60 -10.57
N ARG A 149 -1.23 19.89 -11.40
CA ARG A 149 -2.29 20.50 -12.23
C ARG A 149 -3.55 20.88 -11.46
N GLY A 150 -3.60 20.63 -10.15
CA GLY A 150 -4.74 20.93 -9.29
C GLY A 150 -5.70 19.76 -9.09
N GLY A 151 -5.36 18.56 -9.57
CA GLY A 151 -6.22 17.38 -9.44
C GLY A 151 -6.27 16.81 -8.02
N ALA A 152 -7.36 16.09 -7.74
CA ALA A 152 -7.53 15.24 -6.57
C ALA A 152 -7.17 13.79 -6.91
N VAL A 153 -6.07 13.30 -6.36
CA VAL A 153 -5.49 11.99 -6.66
C VAL A 153 -5.65 11.06 -5.47
N LEU A 154 -6.20 9.86 -5.70
CA LEU A 154 -6.24 8.76 -4.73
C LEU A 154 -5.07 7.80 -4.98
N VAL A 155 -4.39 7.36 -3.91
CA VAL A 155 -3.30 6.37 -3.95
C VAL A 155 -3.43 5.38 -2.82
#